data_AF-A0A6A4MQF1-F1
#
_entry.id   AF-A0A6A4MQF1-F1
#
_cell.length_a   1.000
_cell.length_b   1.000
_cell.length_c   1.000
_cell.angle_alpha   90.00
_cell.angle_beta   90.00
_cell.angle_gamma   90.00
#
_symmetry.space_group_name_H-M   'P 1'
#
loop_
_entity.id
_entity.type
_entity.pdbx_description
1 polymer ?
#
loop_
_entity_poly.entity_id
_entity_poly.type
_entity_poly.pdbx_seq_one_letter_code
_entity_poly.pdbx_strand_id
1 'polypeptide(L)'
;MATPSLLSLIFFFFSLLAPSIVSSSPVHDPESVVQEVHRSIKNATRRNLGYLSCGTGNPIDDCWRCDSNWENNRQRLADCAIGFGKNAIGGRDGKIYVVTDSGDDDPVTPKPGTLRHAVIQDDPLWIIFARDMVIKLKEELIMNSFKTIDGRGASVHIAGGPCITIQYVTNIIIHGINVHDCKQGGNAMVRSSPGHYGWRTISDGDGVSIFGGTHVWVDHCSLSNCNDGLIDAIMGSSAITISNNYMTHHDKVMLLGHSDSYSQDKIMQVTIAFNHFGEGLVQRMPRCRHGYFHVVNNDYTHWEMYAIGGSAAPTINSQGNRFLAPDSRNSKEVTKHEDAGESEWRSWNWRSEGDLMLNGAYFTPSGAGASSSYARASSLGARPSSVVGSITTGAGVLNCKKGSSC
;
A
#
# COMPACT_ATOMS: atom_id res chain seq x y z
N MET A 1 -43.29 -15.75 -64.80
CA MET A 1 -42.16 -14.79 -64.85
C MET A 1 -42.19 -14.01 -63.56
N ALA A 2 -41.34 -14.40 -62.60
CA ALA A 2 -41.32 -13.82 -61.27
C ALA A 2 -39.85 -13.71 -60.80
N THR A 3 -39.46 -12.44 -60.59
CA THR A 3 -38.47 -11.83 -59.68
C THR A 3 -37.31 -12.65 -59.08
N PRO A 4 -36.08 -12.09 -59.01
CA PRO A 4 -34.92 -12.74 -58.40
C PRO A 4 -34.87 -12.58 -56.87
N SER A 5 -34.35 -13.61 -56.20
CA SER A 5 -34.13 -13.69 -54.76
C SER A 5 -32.91 -12.88 -54.30
N LEU A 6 -33.09 -12.00 -53.32
CA LEU A 6 -32.01 -11.31 -52.62
C LEU A 6 -31.37 -12.27 -51.59
N LEU A 7 -30.10 -12.66 -51.82
CA LEU A 7 -29.27 -13.28 -50.79
C LEU A 7 -28.94 -12.22 -49.73
N SER A 8 -29.41 -12.41 -48.49
CA SER A 8 -28.96 -11.62 -47.35
C SER A 8 -27.76 -12.33 -46.70
N LEU A 9 -26.56 -11.74 -46.82
CA LEU A 9 -25.41 -12.11 -46.00
C LEU A 9 -25.63 -11.60 -44.57
N ILE A 10 -25.84 -12.52 -43.63
CA ILE A 10 -25.78 -12.24 -42.20
C ILE A 10 -24.32 -12.27 -41.79
N PHE A 11 -23.70 -11.11 -41.65
CA PHE A 11 -22.41 -10.98 -40.96
C PHE A 11 -22.65 -11.10 -39.46
N PHE A 12 -22.27 -12.24 -38.88
CA PHE A 12 -22.09 -12.37 -37.43
C PHE A 12 -20.88 -11.51 -37.03
N PHE A 13 -21.13 -10.31 -36.53
CA PHE A 13 -20.14 -9.57 -35.74
C PHE A 13 -19.94 -10.30 -34.42
N PHE A 14 -18.93 -11.15 -34.33
CA PHE A 14 -18.35 -11.53 -33.05
C PHE A 14 -17.67 -10.28 -32.48
N SER A 15 -18.33 -9.61 -31.55
CA SER A 15 -17.71 -8.62 -30.69
C SER A 15 -16.71 -9.34 -29.77
N LEU A 16 -15.45 -9.39 -30.21
CA LEU A 16 -14.31 -9.61 -29.32
C LEU A 16 -14.25 -8.43 -28.35
N LEU A 17 -14.99 -8.53 -27.25
CA LEU A 17 -14.74 -7.74 -26.05
C LEU A 17 -13.41 -8.24 -25.46
N ALA A 18 -12.30 -7.74 -26.01
CA ALA A 18 -11.04 -7.79 -25.30
C ALA A 18 -11.25 -7.00 -23.98
N PRO A 19 -10.89 -7.56 -22.82
CA PRO A 19 -10.95 -6.81 -21.58
C PRO A 19 -10.07 -5.57 -21.77
N SER A 20 -10.65 -4.39 -21.57
CA SER A 20 -9.93 -3.13 -21.54
C SER A 20 -8.91 -3.22 -20.41
N ILE A 21 -7.68 -3.60 -20.70
CA ILE A 21 -6.57 -3.43 -19.78
C ILE A 21 -6.42 -1.91 -19.64
N VAL A 22 -7.02 -1.35 -18.58
CA VAL A 22 -6.75 0.02 -18.16
C VAL A 22 -5.32 0.01 -17.62
N SER A 23 -4.35 0.08 -18.53
CA SER A 23 -2.95 0.27 -18.19
C SER A 23 -2.83 1.69 -17.66
N SER A 24 -2.75 1.86 -16.34
CA SER A 24 -2.34 3.14 -15.79
C SER A 24 -0.91 3.41 -16.22
N SER A 25 -0.69 4.39 -17.08
CA SER A 25 0.67 4.81 -17.42
C SER A 25 1.34 5.35 -16.15
N PRO A 26 2.61 4.99 -15.88
CA PRO A 26 3.37 5.60 -14.80
C PRO A 26 3.38 7.12 -14.97
N VAL A 27 3.41 7.86 -13.86
CA VAL A 27 3.52 9.33 -13.94
C VAL A 27 4.85 9.66 -14.60
N HIS A 28 4.82 10.42 -15.70
CA HIS A 28 5.99 10.73 -16.50
C HIS A 28 7.09 11.48 -15.72
N ASP A 29 6.69 12.30 -14.74
CA ASP A 29 7.60 13.02 -13.85
C ASP A 29 7.31 12.64 -12.39
N PRO A 30 8.00 11.61 -11.83
CA PRO A 30 7.83 11.19 -10.45
C PRO A 30 8.14 12.29 -9.43
N GLU A 31 9.05 13.21 -9.75
CA GLU A 31 9.42 14.30 -8.85
C GLU A 31 8.25 15.28 -8.66
N SER A 32 7.40 15.47 -9.67
CA SER A 32 6.19 16.29 -9.52
C SER A 32 5.25 15.77 -8.42
N VAL A 33 5.14 14.45 -8.27
CA VAL A 33 4.34 13.79 -7.21
C VAL A 33 5.01 13.97 -5.85
N VAL A 34 6.34 13.89 -5.79
CA VAL A 34 7.11 14.22 -4.57
C VAL A 34 6.85 15.65 -4.13
N GLN A 35 6.88 16.62 -5.06
CA GLN A 35 6.57 18.03 -4.77
C GLN A 35 5.12 18.23 -4.31
N GLU A 36 4.18 17.44 -4.82
CA GLU A 36 2.80 17.47 -4.36
C GLU A 36 2.67 16.92 -2.93
N VAL A 37 3.33 15.82 -2.60
CA VAL A 37 3.41 15.29 -1.23
C VAL A 37 3.95 16.36 -0.28
N HIS A 38 5.04 17.02 -0.67
CA HIS A 38 5.64 18.12 0.09
C HIS A 38 4.67 19.27 0.30
N ARG A 39 3.90 19.64 -0.72
CA ARG A 39 2.88 20.69 -0.62
C ARG A 39 1.74 20.29 0.31
N SER A 40 1.27 19.05 0.27
CA SER A 40 0.28 18.52 1.21
C SER A 40 0.78 18.59 2.65
N ILE A 41 2.03 18.17 2.89
CA ILE A 41 2.70 18.26 4.19
C ILE A 41 2.79 19.72 4.68
N LYS A 42 3.27 20.65 3.83
CA LYS A 42 3.36 22.08 4.18
C LYS A 42 1.98 22.67 4.49
N ASN A 43 0.95 22.29 3.75
CA ASN A 43 -0.41 22.80 3.95
C ASN A 43 -1.00 22.35 5.28
N ALA A 44 -0.73 21.12 5.72
CA ALA A 44 -1.15 20.64 7.05
C ALA A 44 -0.62 21.53 8.18
N THR A 45 0.60 22.05 8.05
CA THR A 45 1.19 22.94 9.08
C THR A 45 0.63 24.36 9.10
N ARG A 46 0.10 24.85 7.97
CA ARG A 46 -0.40 26.23 7.83
C ARG A 46 -1.89 26.36 8.17
N ARG A 47 -2.65 25.27 8.08
CA ARG A 47 -4.12 25.24 8.22
C ARG A 47 -4.63 25.07 9.66
N ASN A 48 -3.87 25.52 10.66
CA ASN A 48 -4.32 25.62 12.08
C ASN A 48 -5.49 26.61 12.32
N LEU A 49 -6.26 26.98 11.29
CA LEU A 49 -7.37 27.93 11.34
C LEU A 49 -8.70 27.36 10.79
N GLY A 50 -8.77 26.07 10.43
CA GLY A 50 -9.98 25.42 9.90
C GLY A 50 -10.58 24.41 10.87
N TYR A 51 -11.90 24.46 11.05
CA TYR A 51 -12.73 23.62 11.96
C TYR A 51 -12.63 22.09 11.76
N LEU A 52 -11.83 21.60 10.80
CA LEU A 52 -11.75 20.19 10.40
C LEU A 52 -10.31 19.61 10.37
N SER A 53 -9.28 20.37 10.74
CA SER A 53 -7.89 19.87 10.76
C SER A 53 -7.55 19.33 12.16
N CYS A 54 -7.00 18.12 12.22
CA CYS A 54 -6.52 17.55 13.49
C CYS A 54 -5.28 18.23 14.05
N GLY A 55 -4.57 19.02 13.24
CA GLY A 55 -3.34 19.68 13.64
C GLY A 55 -2.23 18.70 14.07
N THR A 56 -2.32 17.43 13.68
CA THR A 56 -1.28 16.43 13.96
C THR A 56 -0.03 16.73 13.16
N GLY A 57 -0.17 17.38 12.01
CA GLY A 57 0.91 17.59 11.06
C GLY A 57 1.18 16.39 10.17
N ASN A 58 0.31 15.37 10.23
CA ASN A 58 0.16 14.32 9.24
C ASN A 58 -1.00 14.70 8.31
N PRO A 59 -0.73 15.06 7.04
CA PRO A 59 -1.75 15.55 6.12
C PRO A 59 -2.84 14.53 5.78
N ILE A 60 -2.55 13.23 5.89
CA ILE A 60 -3.52 12.16 5.62
C ILE A 60 -4.56 12.15 6.75
N ASP A 61 -4.12 12.03 7.99
CA ASP A 61 -4.99 12.03 9.16
C ASP A 61 -5.73 13.37 9.31
N ASP A 62 -5.01 14.49 9.15
CA ASP A 62 -5.57 15.84 9.26
C ASP A 62 -6.70 16.11 8.25
N CYS A 63 -6.81 15.30 7.19
CA CYS A 63 -7.84 15.43 6.15
C CYS A 63 -9.20 14.81 6.54
N TRP A 64 -9.23 13.76 7.37
CA TRP A 64 -10.47 13.03 7.69
C TRP A 64 -10.69 12.73 9.17
N ARG A 65 -9.62 12.52 9.96
CA ARG A 65 -9.67 11.87 11.26
C ARG A 65 -10.50 12.63 12.29
N CYS A 66 -10.45 13.96 12.25
CA CYS A 66 -11.17 14.85 13.17
C CYS A 66 -12.59 15.19 12.72
N ASP A 67 -13.07 14.61 11.62
CA ASP A 67 -14.48 14.64 11.32
C ASP A 67 -15.22 13.80 12.37
N SER A 68 -15.87 14.44 13.35
CA SER A 68 -16.68 13.74 14.36
C SER A 68 -17.85 12.95 13.74
N ASN A 69 -18.17 13.21 12.47
CA ASN A 69 -19.18 12.52 11.68
C ASN A 69 -18.56 11.56 10.63
N TRP A 70 -17.31 11.15 10.81
CA TRP A 70 -16.60 10.22 9.92
C TRP A 70 -17.41 8.95 9.62
N GLU A 71 -18.26 8.50 10.54
CA GLU A 71 -19.10 7.31 10.36
C GLU A 71 -20.13 7.49 9.22
N ASN A 72 -20.76 8.67 9.13
CA ASN A 72 -21.68 8.99 8.04
C ASN A 72 -20.94 9.47 6.79
N ASN A 73 -19.70 9.91 6.94
CA ASN A 73 -18.82 10.41 5.87
C ASN A 73 -17.68 9.43 5.55
N ARG A 74 -17.86 8.13 5.75
CA ARG A 74 -16.75 7.14 5.67
C ARG A 74 -15.93 7.26 4.40
N GLN A 75 -16.62 7.43 3.28
CA GLN A 75 -16.03 7.46 1.95
C GLN A 75 -15.14 8.68 1.70
N ARG A 76 -15.26 9.75 2.51
CA ARG A 76 -14.37 10.93 2.47
C ARG A 76 -12.90 10.56 2.67
N LEU A 77 -12.62 9.46 3.37
CA LEU A 77 -11.26 8.94 3.52
C LEU A 77 -10.54 8.81 2.17
N ALA A 78 -11.24 8.38 1.11
CA ALA A 78 -10.64 8.16 -0.21
C ALA A 78 -10.12 9.44 -0.89
N ASP A 79 -10.46 10.63 -0.36
CA ASP A 79 -9.94 11.91 -0.86
C ASP A 79 -8.64 12.35 -0.14
N CYS A 80 -8.20 11.59 0.87
CA CYS A 80 -7.12 11.98 1.77
C CYS A 80 -5.77 11.31 1.48
N ALA A 81 -5.73 10.37 0.54
CA ALA A 81 -4.50 9.75 0.09
C ALA A 81 -3.53 10.79 -0.52
N ILE A 82 -2.24 10.59 -0.32
CA ILE A 82 -1.17 11.39 -0.94
C ILE A 82 -0.22 10.48 -1.72
N GLY A 83 0.74 11.07 -2.43
CA GLY A 83 1.78 10.31 -3.11
C GLY A 83 1.28 9.62 -4.38
N PHE A 84 1.98 8.58 -4.79
CA PHE A 84 1.66 7.87 -6.04
C PHE A 84 0.31 7.16 -6.01
N GLY A 85 -0.12 6.69 -4.84
CA GLY A 85 -1.44 6.09 -4.61
C GLY A 85 -2.57 7.09 -4.37
N LYS A 86 -2.36 8.41 -4.50
CA LYS A 86 -3.38 9.44 -4.21
C LYS A 86 -4.70 9.28 -4.97
N ASN A 87 -4.66 8.60 -6.13
CA ASN A 87 -5.82 8.37 -6.98
C ASN A 87 -6.49 7.01 -6.70
N ALA A 88 -6.07 6.27 -5.68
CA ALA A 88 -6.74 5.05 -5.24
C ALA A 88 -8.08 5.40 -4.59
N ILE A 89 -9.16 5.41 -5.38
CA ILE A 89 -10.49 5.81 -4.87
C ILE A 89 -11.22 4.68 -4.13
N GLY A 90 -10.68 3.45 -4.17
CA GLY A 90 -11.30 2.29 -3.54
C GLY A 90 -12.73 2.06 -4.04
N GLY A 91 -13.64 1.77 -3.11
CA GLY A 91 -15.08 1.65 -3.36
C GLY A 91 -15.87 2.94 -3.13
N ARG A 92 -15.24 4.12 -3.22
CA ARG A 92 -15.94 5.42 -3.16
C ARG A 92 -17.05 5.47 -4.21
N ASP A 93 -18.13 6.17 -3.90
CA ASP A 93 -19.35 6.29 -4.72
C ASP A 93 -20.15 4.97 -4.86
N GLY A 94 -19.60 3.88 -4.32
CA GLY A 94 -20.25 2.58 -4.18
C GLY A 94 -21.16 2.48 -2.96
N LYS A 95 -21.88 1.36 -2.88
CA LYS A 95 -22.73 1.06 -1.71
C LYS A 95 -21.87 0.63 -0.52
N ILE A 96 -22.35 0.94 0.68
CA ILE A 96 -21.79 0.35 1.89
C ILE A 96 -22.23 -1.12 1.96
N TYR A 97 -21.25 -2.02 2.06
CA TYR A 97 -21.47 -3.44 2.34
C TYR A 97 -21.05 -3.72 3.78
N VAL A 98 -21.92 -4.35 4.57
CA VAL A 98 -21.61 -4.69 5.97
C VAL A 98 -21.31 -6.18 6.07
N VAL A 99 -20.08 -6.51 6.45
CA VAL A 99 -19.69 -7.87 6.82
C VAL A 99 -20.33 -8.20 8.17
N THR A 100 -21.10 -9.27 8.20
CA THR A 100 -21.84 -9.76 9.37
C THR A 100 -21.44 -11.17 9.78
N ASP A 101 -20.70 -11.88 8.94
CA ASP A 101 -20.24 -13.25 9.15
C ASP A 101 -18.72 -13.38 8.89
N SER A 102 -18.03 -14.02 9.82
CA SER A 102 -16.57 -14.25 9.83
C SER A 102 -16.18 -15.73 9.77
N GLY A 103 -17.13 -16.68 9.84
CA GLY A 103 -16.85 -18.10 10.03
C GLY A 103 -16.98 -18.99 8.77
N ASP A 104 -17.64 -18.50 7.71
CA ASP A 104 -17.99 -19.32 6.53
C ASP A 104 -17.23 -18.91 5.27
N ASP A 105 -15.90 -18.93 5.34
CA ASP A 105 -15.04 -18.64 4.19
C ASP A 105 -15.05 -19.83 3.21
N ASP A 106 -16.01 -19.84 2.29
CA ASP A 106 -16.02 -20.73 1.12
C ASP A 106 -15.28 -20.04 -0.05
N PRO A 107 -14.12 -20.55 -0.50
CA PRO A 107 -13.34 -19.93 -1.56
C PRO A 107 -14.04 -19.84 -2.92
N VAL A 108 -15.03 -20.70 -3.19
CA VAL A 108 -15.72 -20.80 -4.49
C VAL A 108 -17.14 -20.25 -4.42
N THR A 109 -17.87 -20.49 -3.33
CA THR A 109 -19.26 -20.07 -3.16
C THR A 109 -19.47 -19.25 -1.89
N PRO A 110 -18.80 -18.09 -1.76
CA PRO A 110 -18.92 -17.27 -0.55
C PRO A 110 -20.33 -16.72 -0.38
N LYS A 111 -20.86 -16.78 0.84
CA LYS A 111 -22.22 -16.31 1.15
C LYS A 111 -22.29 -14.79 1.30
N PRO A 112 -23.39 -14.14 0.89
CA PRO A 112 -23.68 -12.76 1.29
C PRO A 112 -23.56 -12.57 2.80
N GLY A 113 -23.00 -11.44 3.23
CA GLY A 113 -22.62 -11.17 4.62
C GLY A 113 -21.16 -11.49 4.96
N THR A 114 -20.46 -12.29 4.15
CA THR A 114 -19.02 -12.56 4.33
C THR A 114 -18.13 -11.51 3.65
N LEU A 115 -16.88 -11.39 4.11
CA LEU A 115 -15.86 -10.53 3.48
C LEU A 115 -15.53 -10.99 2.05
N ARG A 116 -15.34 -12.30 1.84
CA ARG A 116 -15.03 -12.84 0.50
C ARG A 116 -16.12 -12.53 -0.51
N HIS A 117 -17.38 -12.68 -0.14
CA HIS A 117 -18.47 -12.30 -1.02
C HIS A 117 -18.41 -10.82 -1.38
N ALA A 118 -18.10 -9.94 -0.42
CA ALA A 118 -18.03 -8.50 -0.64
C ALA A 118 -16.95 -8.10 -1.66
N VAL A 119 -15.72 -8.60 -1.45
CA VAL A 119 -14.55 -8.12 -2.23
C VAL A 119 -14.56 -8.57 -3.69
N ILE A 120 -15.29 -9.64 -4.03
CA ILE A 120 -15.35 -10.14 -5.41
C ILE A 120 -16.42 -9.45 -6.26
N GLN A 121 -17.34 -8.67 -5.68
CA GLN A 121 -18.45 -8.09 -6.46
C GLN A 121 -17.95 -7.17 -7.58
N ASP A 122 -18.72 -7.05 -8.67
CA ASP A 122 -18.35 -6.19 -9.80
C ASP A 122 -18.55 -4.70 -9.46
N ASP A 123 -19.60 -4.37 -8.70
CA ASP A 123 -19.88 -3.00 -8.28
C ASP A 123 -18.81 -2.47 -7.32
N PRO A 124 -18.52 -1.16 -7.33
CA PRO A 124 -17.74 -0.51 -6.29
C PRO A 124 -18.39 -0.71 -4.92
N LEU A 125 -17.60 -1.12 -3.91
CA LEU A 125 -18.12 -1.36 -2.56
C LEU A 125 -17.19 -0.79 -1.48
N TRP A 126 -17.82 -0.07 -0.55
CA TRP A 126 -17.19 0.35 0.71
C TRP A 126 -17.55 -0.66 1.80
N ILE A 127 -16.61 -1.55 2.12
CA ILE A 127 -16.83 -2.72 2.97
C ILE A 127 -16.49 -2.37 4.41
N ILE A 128 -17.47 -2.47 5.31
CA ILE A 128 -17.34 -2.24 6.75
C ILE A 128 -17.73 -3.49 7.53
N PHE A 129 -17.52 -3.47 8.85
CA PHE A 129 -17.75 -4.62 9.72
C PHE A 129 -18.78 -4.28 10.80
N ALA A 130 -19.73 -5.20 11.02
CA ALA A 130 -20.82 -4.99 11.97
C ALA A 130 -20.37 -5.03 13.44
N ARG A 131 -19.23 -5.66 13.72
CA ARG A 131 -18.65 -5.89 15.05
C ARG A 131 -17.19 -6.30 14.90
N ASP A 132 -16.49 -6.44 16.02
CA ASP A 132 -15.16 -7.03 16.06
C ASP A 132 -15.18 -8.44 15.46
N MET A 133 -14.18 -8.76 14.65
CA MET A 133 -14.11 -10.02 13.90
C MET A 133 -12.67 -10.52 13.81
N VAL A 134 -12.53 -11.84 13.94
CA VAL A 134 -11.32 -12.57 13.53
C VAL A 134 -11.71 -13.44 12.35
N ILE A 135 -11.22 -13.10 11.16
CA ILE A 135 -11.52 -13.76 9.89
C ILE A 135 -10.33 -14.63 9.54
N LYS A 136 -10.53 -15.94 9.67
CA LYS A 136 -9.58 -16.94 9.18
C LYS A 136 -10.01 -17.42 7.80
N LEU A 137 -9.28 -16.98 6.79
CA LEU A 137 -9.53 -17.40 5.41
C LEU A 137 -9.02 -18.83 5.21
N LYS A 138 -9.67 -19.59 4.32
CA LYS A 138 -9.21 -20.91 3.87
C LYS A 138 -8.25 -20.81 2.70
N GLU A 139 -8.44 -19.79 1.86
CA GLU A 139 -7.64 -19.51 0.67
C GLU A 139 -7.38 -18.02 0.53
N GLU A 140 -6.44 -17.60 -0.34
CA GLU A 140 -6.17 -16.18 -0.59
C GLU A 140 -7.47 -15.38 -0.85
N LEU A 141 -7.60 -14.22 -0.23
CA LEU A 141 -8.71 -13.29 -0.47
C LEU A 141 -8.42 -12.49 -1.74
N ILE A 142 -8.69 -13.13 -2.88
CA ILE A 142 -8.66 -12.48 -4.19
C ILE A 142 -9.83 -11.49 -4.26
N MET A 143 -9.54 -10.26 -4.69
CA MET A 143 -10.52 -9.19 -4.79
C MET A 143 -10.65 -8.62 -6.20
N ASN A 144 -11.82 -8.06 -6.49
CA ASN A 144 -12.10 -7.33 -7.72
C ASN A 144 -11.73 -5.83 -7.54
N SER A 145 -11.71 -5.06 -8.62
CA SER A 145 -11.40 -3.62 -8.61
C SER A 145 -12.44 -2.81 -7.81
N PHE A 146 -12.09 -1.57 -7.43
CA PHE A 146 -12.98 -0.62 -6.77
C PHE A 146 -13.53 -1.11 -5.42
N LYS A 147 -12.63 -1.50 -4.52
CA LYS A 147 -12.98 -1.99 -3.19
C LYS A 147 -12.26 -1.20 -2.12
N THR A 148 -13.00 -0.85 -1.06
CA THR A 148 -12.42 -0.38 0.19
C THR A 148 -12.73 -1.40 1.27
N ILE A 149 -11.71 -1.91 1.97
CA ILE A 149 -11.89 -2.57 3.27
C ILE A 149 -11.62 -1.51 4.35
N ASP A 150 -12.64 -1.16 5.13
CA ASP A 150 -12.60 -0.13 6.16
C ASP A 150 -12.95 -0.72 7.53
N GLY A 151 -11.92 -0.97 8.34
CA GLY A 151 -12.07 -1.51 9.70
C GLY A 151 -12.53 -0.50 10.75
N ARG A 152 -12.66 0.80 10.44
CA ARG A 152 -13.01 1.81 11.45
C ARG A 152 -14.35 1.50 12.12
N GLY A 153 -14.34 1.48 13.44
CA GLY A 153 -15.50 1.15 14.28
C GLY A 153 -15.57 -0.31 14.74
N ALA A 154 -14.63 -1.16 14.34
CA ALA A 154 -14.51 -2.54 14.79
C ALA A 154 -13.04 -2.99 14.84
N SER A 155 -12.70 -3.88 15.78
CA SER A 155 -11.41 -4.57 15.76
C SER A 155 -11.48 -5.76 14.79
N VAL A 156 -10.89 -5.58 13.61
CA VAL A 156 -10.93 -6.59 12.54
C VAL A 156 -9.54 -7.19 12.36
N HIS A 157 -9.48 -8.52 12.40
CA HIS A 157 -8.27 -9.30 12.21
C HIS A 157 -8.46 -10.24 11.01
N ILE A 158 -7.55 -10.19 10.04
CA ILE A 158 -7.40 -11.23 9.02
C ILE A 158 -6.16 -12.02 9.41
N ALA A 159 -6.37 -13.24 9.92
CA ALA A 159 -5.29 -13.97 10.59
C ALA A 159 -5.42 -15.49 10.59
N GLY A 160 -4.27 -16.17 10.75
CA GLY A 160 -4.18 -17.61 10.99
C GLY A 160 -4.48 -18.50 9.77
N GLY A 161 -4.56 -17.91 8.57
CA GLY A 161 -4.75 -18.54 7.27
C GLY A 161 -4.14 -17.67 6.18
N PRO A 162 -4.42 -17.92 4.89
CA PRO A 162 -4.04 -17.01 3.81
C PRO A 162 -4.65 -15.63 3.99
N CYS A 163 -4.07 -14.61 3.36
CA CYS A 163 -4.48 -13.22 3.55
C CYS A 163 -4.84 -12.55 2.21
N ILE A 164 -4.52 -11.28 2.02
CA ILE A 164 -5.08 -10.44 0.95
C ILE A 164 -4.25 -10.55 -0.33
N THR A 165 -4.90 -10.76 -1.46
CA THR A 165 -4.24 -10.78 -2.78
C THR A 165 -4.98 -9.85 -3.77
N ILE A 166 -4.30 -8.77 -4.13
CA ILE A 166 -4.72 -7.75 -5.11
C ILE A 166 -4.06 -8.11 -6.45
N GLN A 167 -4.75 -8.89 -7.28
CA GLN A 167 -4.19 -9.42 -8.51
C GLN A 167 -4.85 -8.81 -9.75
N TYR A 168 -4.08 -8.07 -10.56
CA TYR A 168 -4.50 -7.47 -11.83
C TYR A 168 -5.76 -6.62 -11.75
N VAL A 169 -5.92 -5.92 -10.63
CA VAL A 169 -7.06 -5.03 -10.36
C VAL A 169 -6.59 -3.64 -9.95
N THR A 170 -7.51 -2.68 -9.96
CA THR A 170 -7.21 -1.29 -9.67
C THR A 170 -8.17 -0.67 -8.65
N ASN A 171 -7.77 0.46 -8.05
CA ASN A 171 -8.57 1.23 -7.11
C ASN A 171 -8.96 0.42 -5.88
N ILE A 172 -7.96 0.10 -5.08
CA ILE A 172 -8.13 -0.64 -3.82
C ILE A 172 -7.66 0.21 -2.65
N ILE A 173 -8.46 0.27 -1.60
CA ILE A 173 -8.07 0.82 -0.29
C ILE A 173 -8.18 -0.28 0.75
N ILE A 174 -7.10 -0.54 1.49
CA ILE A 174 -7.09 -1.41 2.66
C ILE A 174 -6.79 -0.51 3.86
N HIS A 175 -7.78 -0.34 4.75
CA HIS A 175 -7.70 0.64 5.82
C HIS A 175 -8.18 0.10 7.17
N GLY A 176 -7.38 0.34 8.21
CA GLY A 176 -7.83 0.17 9.60
C GLY A 176 -8.03 -1.27 10.04
N ILE A 177 -7.28 -2.23 9.50
CA ILE A 177 -7.38 -3.65 9.86
C ILE A 177 -6.06 -4.23 10.38
N ASN A 178 -6.16 -5.27 11.20
CA ASN A 178 -5.02 -6.06 11.65
C ASN A 178 -4.81 -7.25 10.69
N VAL A 179 -3.60 -7.42 10.17
CA VAL A 179 -3.22 -8.52 9.28
C VAL A 179 -2.01 -9.24 9.86
N HIS A 180 -2.20 -10.46 10.35
CA HIS A 180 -1.11 -11.14 11.04
C HIS A 180 -1.24 -12.66 11.02
N ASP A 181 -0.16 -13.37 11.34
CA ASP A 181 -0.13 -14.83 11.34
C ASP A 181 -0.58 -15.44 10.00
N CYS A 182 -0.32 -14.73 8.89
CA CYS A 182 -0.69 -15.20 7.56
C CYS A 182 0.05 -16.49 7.23
N LYS A 183 -0.64 -17.42 6.57
CA LYS A 183 -0.15 -18.75 6.21
C LYS A 183 -0.32 -18.99 4.72
N GLN A 184 0.43 -19.94 4.18
CA GLN A 184 0.23 -20.40 2.81
C GLN A 184 -1.16 -21.04 2.66
N GLY A 185 -1.80 -20.79 1.53
CA GLY A 185 -2.98 -21.49 1.04
C GLY A 185 -2.75 -21.96 -0.38
N GLY A 186 -3.70 -22.66 -0.97
CA GLY A 186 -3.67 -22.99 -2.39
C GLY A 186 -3.92 -24.46 -2.67
N ASN A 187 -3.69 -24.85 -3.92
CA ASN A 187 -4.16 -26.09 -4.50
C ASN A 187 -5.69 -26.23 -4.39
N ALA A 188 -6.38 -25.12 -4.67
CA ALA A 188 -7.81 -25.01 -4.58
C ALA A 188 -8.37 -24.12 -5.69
N MET A 189 -9.66 -24.28 -5.96
CA MET A 189 -10.40 -23.32 -6.78
C MET A 189 -10.73 -22.09 -5.92
N VAL A 190 -10.47 -20.90 -6.42
CA VAL A 190 -10.73 -19.64 -5.72
C VAL A 190 -11.46 -18.67 -6.65
N ARG A 191 -12.54 -18.09 -6.14
CA ARG A 191 -13.36 -17.10 -6.84
C ARG A 191 -12.72 -15.72 -6.79
N SER A 192 -12.70 -15.04 -7.94
CA SER A 192 -12.18 -13.68 -8.09
C SER A 192 -13.24 -12.66 -8.53
N SER A 193 -14.37 -13.12 -9.08
CA SER A 193 -15.53 -12.29 -9.42
C SER A 193 -16.83 -13.10 -9.35
N PRO A 194 -18.03 -12.50 -9.51
CA PRO A 194 -19.28 -13.26 -9.51
C PRO A 194 -19.34 -14.26 -10.67
N GLY A 195 -18.65 -13.98 -11.78
CA GLY A 195 -18.59 -14.83 -12.97
C GLY A 195 -17.36 -15.73 -13.09
N HIS A 196 -16.32 -15.56 -12.27
CA HIS A 196 -15.04 -16.25 -12.46
C HIS A 196 -14.45 -16.82 -11.17
N TYR A 197 -14.00 -18.07 -11.25
CA TYR A 197 -13.13 -18.72 -10.29
C TYR A 197 -12.10 -19.59 -11.03
N GLY A 198 -10.90 -19.71 -10.48
CA GLY A 198 -9.78 -20.40 -11.12
C GLY A 198 -8.95 -21.21 -10.14
N TRP A 199 -8.14 -22.13 -10.66
CA TRP A 199 -7.21 -22.91 -9.84
C TRP A 199 -6.07 -22.02 -9.35
N ARG A 200 -5.81 -22.03 -8.05
CA ARG A 200 -4.70 -21.34 -7.39
C ARG A 200 -3.68 -22.36 -6.91
N THR A 201 -2.40 -22.12 -7.24
CA THR A 201 -1.28 -22.84 -6.63
C THR A 201 -1.00 -22.31 -5.23
N ILE A 202 0.01 -22.88 -4.58
CA ILE A 202 0.44 -22.46 -3.24
C ILE A 202 0.81 -20.97 -3.26
N SER A 203 0.24 -20.21 -2.34
CA SER A 203 0.59 -18.82 -2.06
C SER A 203 1.75 -18.73 -1.07
N ASP A 204 2.49 -17.62 -1.09
CA ASP A 204 3.65 -17.42 -0.22
C ASP A 204 3.26 -17.17 1.25
N GLY A 205 2.01 -16.74 1.47
CA GLY A 205 1.49 -16.42 2.80
C GLY A 205 1.86 -15.02 3.27
N ASP A 206 1.90 -14.07 2.33
CA ASP A 206 2.06 -12.64 2.59
C ASP A 206 0.84 -12.05 3.30
N GLY A 207 1.02 -10.92 3.99
CA GLY A 207 -0.09 -10.14 4.53
C GLY A 207 -0.96 -9.52 3.43
N VAL A 208 -0.34 -8.67 2.61
CA VAL A 208 -0.96 -8.01 1.46
C VAL A 208 -0.07 -8.20 0.24
N SER A 209 -0.53 -9.02 -0.70
CA SER A 209 0.15 -9.26 -1.97
C SER A 209 -0.48 -8.43 -3.09
N ILE A 210 0.30 -7.61 -3.78
CA ILE A 210 -0.10 -6.73 -4.89
C ILE A 210 0.60 -7.21 -6.16
N PHE A 211 -0.15 -7.82 -7.06
CA PHE A 211 0.36 -8.50 -8.24
C PHE A 211 -0.21 -7.86 -9.50
N GLY A 212 0.58 -7.03 -10.19
CA GLY A 212 0.11 -6.20 -11.30
C GLY A 212 -1.04 -5.26 -10.95
N GLY A 213 -1.12 -4.82 -9.69
CA GLY A 213 -2.16 -3.92 -9.19
C GLY A 213 -1.80 -2.45 -9.39
N THR A 214 -2.80 -1.59 -9.62
CA THR A 214 -2.58 -0.14 -9.81
C THR A 214 -3.55 0.71 -9.01
N HIS A 215 -3.13 1.88 -8.53
CA HIS A 215 -3.95 2.73 -7.65
C HIS A 215 -4.38 1.98 -6.39
N VAL A 216 -3.39 1.64 -5.56
CA VAL A 216 -3.59 0.92 -4.30
C VAL A 216 -3.14 1.77 -3.12
N TRP A 217 -3.92 1.78 -2.05
CA TRP A 217 -3.60 2.45 -0.82
C TRP A 217 -3.76 1.52 0.39
N VAL A 218 -2.66 1.25 1.10
CA VAL A 218 -2.65 0.48 2.35
C VAL A 218 -2.37 1.45 3.49
N ASP A 219 -3.38 1.69 4.32
CA ASP A 219 -3.39 2.77 5.31
C ASP A 219 -3.83 2.30 6.69
N HIS A 220 -3.20 2.78 7.77
CA HIS A 220 -3.63 2.48 9.14
C HIS A 220 -3.84 0.98 9.43
N CYS A 221 -3.04 0.12 8.80
CA CYS A 221 -3.06 -1.31 9.09
C CYS A 221 -1.97 -1.66 10.11
N SER A 222 -2.26 -2.65 10.94
CA SER A 222 -1.27 -3.26 11.84
C SER A 222 -0.87 -4.61 11.28
N LEU A 223 0.40 -4.78 10.89
CA LEU A 223 0.90 -5.98 10.21
C LEU A 223 2.03 -6.67 10.97
N SER A 224 1.98 -7.99 11.11
CA SER A 224 3.03 -8.74 11.82
C SER A 224 3.00 -10.25 11.54
N ASN A 225 4.14 -10.93 11.75
CA ASN A 225 4.24 -12.38 11.82
C ASN A 225 3.59 -13.18 10.66
N CYS A 226 3.71 -12.71 9.43
CA CYS A 226 3.26 -13.44 8.24
C CYS A 226 4.25 -14.56 7.87
N ASN A 227 3.87 -15.45 6.93
CA ASN A 227 4.73 -16.56 6.53
C ASN A 227 5.91 -16.10 5.65
N ASP A 228 5.69 -15.17 4.73
CA ASP A 228 6.74 -14.57 3.90
C ASP A 228 6.83 -13.04 4.05
N GLY A 229 6.13 -12.25 3.23
CA GLY A 229 6.11 -10.78 3.29
C GLY A 229 4.99 -10.18 4.17
N LEU A 230 5.14 -8.94 4.67
CA LEU A 230 3.96 -8.19 5.17
C LEU A 230 3.22 -7.51 4.01
N ILE A 231 3.94 -6.77 3.17
CA ILE A 231 3.40 -6.10 1.98
C ILE A 231 4.33 -6.30 0.80
N ASP A 232 3.87 -7.02 -0.21
CA ASP A 232 4.64 -7.31 -1.41
C ASP A 232 3.95 -6.71 -2.64
N ALA A 233 4.69 -5.97 -3.47
CA ALA A 233 4.19 -5.40 -4.72
C ALA A 233 5.11 -5.77 -5.88
N ILE A 234 4.59 -6.51 -6.85
CA ILE A 234 5.39 -7.13 -7.91
C ILE A 234 4.65 -7.10 -9.26
N MET A 235 5.30 -7.55 -10.32
CA MET A 235 4.67 -7.83 -11.63
C MET A 235 4.04 -6.59 -12.28
N GLY A 236 4.77 -5.48 -12.29
CA GLY A 236 4.35 -4.22 -12.90
C GLY A 236 3.35 -3.43 -12.06
N SER A 237 3.23 -3.74 -10.76
CA SER A 237 2.40 -2.94 -9.85
C SER A 237 2.93 -1.50 -9.73
N SER A 238 2.05 -0.51 -9.68
CA SER A 238 2.43 0.91 -9.62
C SER A 238 1.30 1.80 -9.08
N ALA A 239 1.57 3.10 -8.88
CA ALA A 239 0.64 4.05 -8.28
C ALA A 239 0.16 3.57 -6.89
N ILE A 240 1.12 3.34 -5.98
CA ILE A 240 0.86 2.78 -4.65
C ILE A 240 1.25 3.80 -3.57
N THR A 241 0.43 3.89 -2.53
CA THR A 241 0.81 4.54 -1.26
C THR A 241 0.64 3.55 -0.11
N ILE A 242 1.66 3.50 0.75
CA ILE A 242 1.67 2.70 1.98
C ILE A 242 1.90 3.69 3.12
N SER A 243 0.87 3.96 3.91
CA SER A 243 0.92 5.02 4.93
C SER A 243 0.34 4.66 6.28
N ASN A 244 0.80 5.34 7.33
CA ASN A 244 0.23 5.21 8.67
C ASN A 244 0.16 3.77 9.21
N ASN A 245 0.93 2.82 8.66
CA ASN A 245 0.89 1.43 9.11
C ASN A 245 1.83 1.23 10.28
N TYR A 246 1.48 0.29 11.15
CA TYR A 246 2.37 -0.19 12.21
C TYR A 246 2.80 -1.61 11.91
N MET A 247 4.11 -1.82 11.75
CA MET A 247 4.68 -3.10 11.36
C MET A 247 5.63 -3.58 12.44
N THR A 248 5.49 -4.84 12.87
CA THR A 248 6.32 -5.42 13.95
C THR A 248 6.55 -6.92 13.74
N HIS A 249 7.50 -7.49 14.48
CA HIS A 249 7.72 -8.93 14.64
C HIS A 249 7.74 -9.68 13.30
N HIS A 250 8.62 -9.30 12.39
CA HIS A 250 8.66 -9.86 11.04
C HIS A 250 10.02 -9.70 10.37
N ASP A 251 10.46 -10.74 9.65
CA ASP A 251 11.76 -10.71 8.96
C ASP A 251 11.71 -9.87 7.67
N LYS A 252 10.90 -10.31 6.71
CA LYS A 252 10.81 -9.74 5.36
C LYS A 252 9.65 -8.77 5.27
N VAL A 253 9.85 -7.51 5.64
CA VAL A 253 8.73 -6.57 5.83
C VAL A 253 8.02 -6.22 4.52
N MET A 254 8.74 -5.63 3.56
CA MET A 254 8.12 -5.08 2.36
C MET A 254 9.02 -5.27 1.13
N LEU A 255 8.55 -6.07 0.16
CA LEU A 255 9.25 -6.28 -1.11
C LEU A 255 8.56 -5.54 -2.26
N LEU A 256 9.30 -4.63 -2.91
CA LEU A 256 8.80 -3.84 -4.03
C LEU A 256 9.60 -4.19 -5.29
N GLY A 257 9.05 -5.09 -6.09
CA GLY A 257 9.68 -5.75 -7.24
C GLY A 257 10.36 -7.05 -6.85
N HIS A 258 10.08 -8.15 -7.55
CA HIS A 258 10.48 -9.51 -7.15
C HIS A 258 11.82 -9.99 -7.76
N SER A 259 12.16 -9.48 -8.94
CA SER A 259 13.27 -10.02 -9.74
C SER A 259 14.09 -8.92 -10.41
N ASP A 260 15.41 -9.06 -10.33
CA ASP A 260 16.38 -8.15 -10.96
C ASP A 260 16.27 -8.17 -12.49
N SER A 261 15.79 -9.27 -13.09
CA SER A 261 15.61 -9.40 -14.53
C SER A 261 14.24 -8.92 -15.03
N TYR A 262 13.29 -8.65 -14.13
CA TYR A 262 11.93 -8.27 -14.49
C TYR A 262 11.80 -6.77 -14.73
N SER A 263 12.30 -6.32 -15.88
CA SER A 263 12.38 -4.90 -16.25
C SER A 263 11.03 -4.17 -16.38
N GLN A 264 9.89 -4.88 -16.41
CA GLN A 264 8.56 -4.27 -16.38
C GLN A 264 8.31 -3.51 -15.06
N ASP A 265 9.00 -3.87 -13.97
CA ASP A 265 8.91 -3.15 -12.68
C ASP A 265 9.52 -1.74 -12.72
N LYS A 266 10.16 -1.31 -13.82
CA LYS A 266 10.62 0.09 -14.00
C LYS A 266 9.50 1.12 -13.93
N ILE A 267 8.25 0.70 -14.20
CA ILE A 267 7.08 1.57 -14.08
C ILE A 267 6.62 1.76 -12.63
N MET A 268 7.14 0.96 -11.70
CA MET A 268 6.69 0.95 -10.31
C MET A 268 6.99 2.29 -9.64
N GLN A 269 5.96 2.87 -9.01
CA GLN A 269 6.04 4.13 -8.29
C GLN A 269 5.29 3.98 -6.96
N VAL A 270 6.02 4.09 -5.84
CA VAL A 270 5.46 3.85 -4.50
C VAL A 270 5.86 4.97 -3.53
N THR A 271 4.88 5.45 -2.76
CA THR A 271 5.10 6.35 -1.63
C THR A 271 4.95 5.57 -0.33
N ILE A 272 5.98 5.62 0.51
CA ILE A 272 6.01 5.01 1.85
C ILE A 272 6.09 6.16 2.85
N ALA A 273 4.99 6.46 3.55
CA ALA A 273 4.90 7.68 4.36
C ALA A 273 4.24 7.46 5.72
N PHE A 274 4.79 8.08 6.78
CA PHE A 274 4.20 8.08 8.13
C PHE A 274 3.99 6.69 8.75
N ASN A 275 4.66 5.66 8.24
CA ASN A 275 4.63 4.34 8.86
C ASN A 275 5.53 4.32 10.10
N HIS A 276 5.20 3.44 11.05
CA HIS A 276 6.07 3.09 12.16
C HIS A 276 6.57 1.66 11.96
N PHE A 277 7.87 1.55 11.69
CA PHE A 277 8.62 0.30 11.67
C PHE A 277 9.12 0.00 13.09
N GLY A 278 8.35 -0.85 13.77
CA GLY A 278 8.42 -1.13 15.19
C GLY A 278 9.33 -2.31 15.54
N GLU A 279 9.17 -2.82 16.76
CA GLU A 279 10.00 -3.87 17.34
C GLU A 279 9.96 -5.19 16.55
N GLY A 280 11.03 -5.98 16.67
CA GLY A 280 11.13 -7.32 16.09
C GLY A 280 11.18 -7.37 14.56
N LEU A 281 11.46 -6.24 13.89
CA LEU A 281 11.69 -6.21 12.45
C LEU A 281 13.14 -6.51 12.10
N VAL A 282 13.39 -7.28 11.04
CA VAL A 282 14.75 -7.64 10.61
C VAL A 282 15.22 -6.76 9.45
N GLN A 283 14.44 -6.71 8.36
CA GLN A 283 14.87 -6.10 7.09
C GLN A 283 13.72 -5.70 6.15
N ARG A 284 14.07 -5.10 5.00
CA ARG A 284 13.17 -4.77 3.87
C ARG A 284 12.09 -3.72 4.20
N MET A 285 12.49 -2.55 4.66
CA MET A 285 11.59 -1.44 5.02
C MET A 285 11.81 -0.16 4.17
N PRO A 286 11.76 -0.19 2.83
CA PRO A 286 11.47 -1.33 1.94
C PRO A 286 12.73 -2.03 1.38
N ARG A 287 12.55 -3.17 0.67
CA ARG A 287 13.51 -3.67 -0.34
C ARG A 287 12.96 -3.42 -1.74
N CYS A 288 13.67 -2.62 -2.53
CA CYS A 288 13.20 -2.11 -3.82
C CYS A 288 13.97 -2.64 -5.02
N ARG A 289 13.31 -2.70 -6.18
CA ARG A 289 13.93 -2.96 -7.49
C ARG A 289 13.37 -2.07 -8.58
N HIS A 290 14.23 -1.66 -9.52
CA HIS A 290 13.91 -0.88 -10.74
C HIS A 290 13.24 0.49 -10.57
N GLY A 291 12.05 0.54 -9.96
CA GLY A 291 11.14 1.69 -9.95
C GLY A 291 11.59 2.88 -9.11
N TYR A 292 10.62 3.75 -8.79
CA TYR A 292 10.81 4.98 -8.03
C TYR A 292 10.09 4.91 -6.68
N PHE A 293 10.83 5.17 -5.60
CA PHE A 293 10.36 4.99 -4.23
C PHE A 293 10.58 6.28 -3.43
N HIS A 294 9.49 6.87 -2.96
CA HIS A 294 9.53 8.02 -2.06
C HIS A 294 9.26 7.57 -0.62
N VAL A 295 10.31 7.57 0.21
CA VAL A 295 10.28 7.14 1.60
C VAL A 295 10.34 8.40 2.48
N VAL A 296 9.22 8.81 3.07
CA VAL A 296 9.12 10.13 3.71
C VAL A 296 8.46 10.10 5.08
N ASN A 297 9.09 10.75 6.06
CA ASN A 297 8.56 10.91 7.43
C ASN A 297 8.09 9.61 8.12
N ASN A 298 8.75 8.48 7.89
CA ASN A 298 8.53 7.23 8.62
C ASN A 298 9.42 7.16 9.88
N ASP A 299 8.94 6.49 10.93
CA ASP A 299 9.71 6.24 12.15
C ASP A 299 10.25 4.81 12.16
N TYR A 300 11.57 4.69 12.11
CA TYR A 300 12.30 3.43 12.18
C TYR A 300 12.91 3.30 13.57
N THR A 301 12.28 2.46 14.38
CA THR A 301 12.71 2.25 15.77
C THR A 301 13.53 0.99 15.95
N HIS A 302 13.36 0.00 15.07
CA HIS A 302 14.11 -1.26 15.09
C HIS A 302 14.34 -1.78 13.67
N TRP A 303 15.48 -2.44 13.50
CA TRP A 303 15.81 -3.38 12.44
C TRP A 303 16.88 -4.32 13.00
N GLU A 304 17.16 -5.46 12.36
CA GLU A 304 18.28 -6.32 12.79
C GLU A 304 19.39 -6.34 11.76
N MET A 305 19.05 -6.29 10.47
CA MET A 305 20.01 -6.36 9.37
C MET A 305 20.19 -5.00 8.67
N TYR A 306 19.12 -4.42 8.14
CA TYR A 306 19.11 -3.11 7.50
C TYR A 306 17.68 -2.56 7.45
N ALA A 307 17.52 -1.25 7.27
CA ALA A 307 16.20 -0.65 7.11
C ALA A 307 15.79 -0.60 5.62
N ILE A 308 16.52 0.15 4.80
CA ILE A 308 16.20 0.38 3.39
C ILE A 308 17.19 -0.37 2.51
N GLY A 309 16.71 -1.12 1.52
CA GLY A 309 17.60 -1.85 0.61
C GLY A 309 17.05 -1.98 -0.80
N GLY A 310 17.83 -2.62 -1.66
CA GLY A 310 17.41 -2.86 -3.03
C GLY A 310 18.48 -3.43 -3.93
N SER A 311 18.05 -3.92 -5.09
CA SER A 311 18.88 -4.48 -6.16
C SER A 311 18.31 -4.04 -7.52
N ALA A 312 19.08 -4.15 -8.61
CA ALA A 312 18.66 -3.72 -9.94
C ALA A 312 18.23 -2.23 -10.05
N ALA A 313 19.10 -1.34 -9.55
CA ALA A 313 19.04 0.11 -9.78
C ALA A 313 17.71 0.83 -9.46
N PRO A 314 17.07 0.60 -8.28
CA PRO A 314 15.92 1.39 -7.88
C PRO A 314 16.33 2.84 -7.59
N THR A 315 15.40 3.78 -7.82
CA THR A 315 15.55 5.17 -7.34
C THR A 315 14.89 5.29 -5.97
N ILE A 316 15.67 5.60 -4.94
CA ILE A 316 15.19 5.73 -3.56
C ILE A 316 15.39 7.16 -3.08
N ASN A 317 14.29 7.81 -2.75
CA ASN A 317 14.24 9.13 -2.16
C ASN A 317 13.82 9.07 -0.69
N SER A 318 14.79 9.07 0.22
CA SER A 318 14.57 9.14 1.68
C SER A 318 14.53 10.59 2.15
N GLN A 319 13.42 11.03 2.75
CA GLN A 319 13.27 12.42 3.23
C GLN A 319 12.61 12.52 4.61
N GLY A 320 13.26 13.23 5.52
CA GLY A 320 12.70 13.57 6.84
C GLY A 320 12.29 12.36 7.68
N ASN A 321 12.82 11.16 7.43
CA ASN A 321 12.60 9.97 8.25
C ASN A 321 13.38 10.06 9.57
N ARG A 322 13.01 9.25 10.54
CA ARG A 322 13.75 9.08 11.80
C ARG A 322 14.28 7.65 11.89
N PHE A 323 15.59 7.49 12.03
CA PHE A 323 16.26 6.21 12.12
C PHE A 323 16.97 6.06 13.47
N LEU A 324 16.43 5.22 14.34
CA LEU A 324 17.07 4.81 15.58
C LEU A 324 17.78 3.48 15.37
N ALA A 325 19.10 3.52 15.16
CA ALA A 325 19.85 2.29 14.95
C ALA A 325 19.83 1.39 16.20
N PRO A 326 19.80 0.06 16.00
CA PRO A 326 20.03 -0.92 17.07
C PRO A 326 21.40 -0.73 17.70
N ASP A 327 21.60 -1.23 18.92
CA ASP A 327 22.89 -1.14 19.61
C ASP A 327 24.01 -1.96 18.92
N SER A 328 23.63 -2.98 18.16
CA SER A 328 24.55 -3.76 17.33
C SER A 328 25.39 -2.86 16.43
N ARG A 329 26.72 -3.04 16.49
CA ARG A 329 27.67 -2.30 15.64
C ARG A 329 27.54 -2.63 14.15
N ASN A 330 27.03 -3.81 13.84
CA ASN A 330 26.89 -4.29 12.46
C ASN A 330 25.58 -3.83 11.80
N SER A 331 24.70 -3.17 12.55
CA SER A 331 23.36 -2.76 12.10
C SER A 331 23.21 -1.24 12.11
N LYS A 332 24.31 -0.50 12.00
CA LYS A 332 24.31 0.98 11.98
C LYS A 332 23.99 1.56 10.61
N GLU A 333 24.31 0.85 9.54
CA GLU A 333 23.96 1.30 8.21
C GLU A 333 22.47 1.07 7.95
N VAL A 334 21.77 2.15 7.60
CA VAL A 334 20.36 2.13 7.20
C VAL A 334 20.20 1.39 5.87
N THR A 335 21.18 1.56 4.98
CA THR A 335 21.13 1.14 3.58
C THR A 335 21.76 -0.23 3.33
N LYS A 336 21.17 -1.01 2.42
CA LYS A 336 21.76 -2.25 1.91
C LYS A 336 21.58 -2.39 0.41
N HIS A 337 22.69 -2.23 -0.34
CA HIS A 337 22.75 -2.49 -1.78
C HIS A 337 22.96 -4.00 -1.99
N GLU A 338 21.90 -4.70 -2.36
CA GLU A 338 21.89 -6.15 -2.56
C GLU A 338 22.33 -6.51 -3.98
N ASP A 339 22.97 -7.67 -4.11
CA ASP A 339 23.26 -8.33 -5.39
C ASP A 339 24.12 -7.49 -6.39
N ALA A 340 24.76 -6.42 -5.92
CA ALA A 340 25.58 -5.52 -6.74
C ALA A 340 26.88 -5.11 -6.03
N GLY A 341 27.98 -5.07 -6.80
CA GLY A 341 29.26 -4.54 -6.33
C GLY A 341 29.27 -3.01 -6.27
N GLU A 342 30.22 -2.44 -5.53
CA GLU A 342 30.34 -0.98 -5.36
C GLU A 342 30.47 -0.19 -6.66
N SER A 343 31.17 -0.74 -7.66
CA SER A 343 31.28 -0.13 -8.98
C SER A 343 29.94 0.01 -9.70
N GLU A 344 28.97 -0.84 -9.37
CA GLU A 344 27.64 -0.84 -9.97
C GLU A 344 26.68 0.04 -9.16
N TRP A 345 26.49 -0.25 -7.87
CA TRP A 345 25.46 0.43 -7.08
C TRP A 345 25.75 1.91 -6.84
N ARG A 346 27.02 2.36 -6.93
CA ARG A 346 27.36 3.79 -6.88
C ARG A 346 26.67 4.61 -7.98
N SER A 347 26.25 3.99 -9.07
CA SER A 347 25.51 4.65 -10.16
C SER A 347 24.00 4.75 -9.90
N TRP A 348 23.47 4.03 -8.91
CA TRP A 348 22.05 4.05 -8.56
C TRP A 348 21.70 5.36 -7.87
N ASN A 349 20.43 5.76 -7.87
CA ASN A 349 20.02 7.06 -7.34
C ASN A 349 19.40 6.91 -5.95
N TRP A 350 20.24 6.84 -4.91
CA TRP A 350 19.79 6.75 -3.52
C TRP A 350 20.15 8.03 -2.78
N ARG A 351 19.12 8.77 -2.33
CA ARG A 351 19.28 10.05 -1.65
C ARG A 351 18.66 10.02 -0.26
N SER A 352 19.28 10.74 0.67
CA SER A 352 18.81 11.01 2.02
C SER A 352 18.84 12.51 2.27
N GLU A 353 17.72 13.08 2.69
CA GLU A 353 17.55 14.53 2.89
C GLU A 353 16.74 14.83 4.16
N GLY A 354 17.33 15.53 5.12
CA GLY A 354 16.63 15.92 6.36
C GLY A 354 16.32 14.74 7.32
N ASP A 355 16.82 13.54 7.04
CA ASP A 355 16.67 12.38 7.90
C ASP A 355 17.39 12.56 9.24
N LEU A 356 16.78 12.10 10.34
CA LEU A 356 17.38 12.09 11.67
C LEU A 356 18.03 10.74 11.94
N MET A 357 19.35 10.74 12.06
CA MET A 357 20.14 9.55 12.37
C MET A 357 20.47 9.50 13.87
N LEU A 358 19.99 8.47 14.57
CA LEU A 358 20.18 8.28 16.00
C LEU A 358 20.97 7.00 16.30
N ASN A 359 21.63 6.97 17.44
CA ASN A 359 22.45 5.84 17.90
C ASN A 359 23.50 5.38 16.87
N GLY A 360 24.11 6.31 16.14
CA GLY A 360 25.14 6.02 15.14
C GLY A 360 24.61 5.49 13.82
N ALA A 361 23.29 5.58 13.56
CA ALA A 361 22.73 5.32 12.24
C ALA A 361 23.44 6.17 11.16
N TYR A 362 23.58 5.62 9.96
CA TYR A 362 23.99 6.41 8.79
C TYR A 362 23.41 5.83 7.51
N PHE A 363 23.29 6.68 6.49
CA PHE A 363 22.80 6.34 5.16
C PHE A 363 23.95 6.51 4.17
N THR A 364 24.16 5.54 3.28
CA THR A 364 25.16 5.61 2.21
C THR A 364 24.49 6.04 0.90
N PRO A 365 24.58 7.32 0.50
CA PRO A 365 23.97 7.79 -0.74
C PRO A 365 24.77 7.34 -1.97
N SER A 366 24.10 7.34 -3.12
CA SER A 366 24.67 6.98 -4.42
C SER A 366 24.07 7.83 -5.55
N GLY A 367 24.72 7.81 -6.71
CA GLY A 367 24.24 8.48 -7.92
C GLY A 367 24.74 9.92 -8.05
N ALA A 368 24.32 10.59 -9.12
CA ALA A 368 24.82 11.92 -9.50
C ALA A 368 24.33 13.06 -8.57
N GLY A 369 23.45 12.76 -7.61
CA GLY A 369 22.72 13.76 -6.82
C GLY A 369 21.75 14.58 -7.68
N ALA A 370 20.81 15.27 -7.04
CA ALA A 370 20.02 16.29 -7.72
C ALA A 370 20.89 17.55 -7.94
N SER A 371 20.65 18.31 -9.01
CA SER A 371 21.32 19.60 -9.19
C SER A 371 21.11 20.50 -7.96
N SER A 372 22.12 21.28 -7.59
CA SER A 372 22.13 22.08 -6.34
C SER A 372 20.96 23.07 -6.22
N SER A 373 20.33 23.46 -7.34
CA SER A 373 19.11 24.26 -7.38
C SER A 373 17.85 23.47 -7.03
N TYR A 374 17.76 22.19 -7.42
CA TYR A 374 16.65 21.29 -7.12
C TYR A 374 16.70 20.79 -5.68
N ALA A 375 17.90 20.52 -5.15
CA ALA A 375 18.13 20.15 -3.75
C ALA A 375 17.63 21.24 -2.77
N ARG A 376 17.86 22.54 -3.05
CA ARG A 376 17.33 23.62 -2.20
C ARG A 376 15.80 23.72 -2.21
N ALA A 377 15.15 23.46 -3.36
CA ALA A 377 13.69 23.47 -3.45
C ALA A 377 13.04 22.28 -2.73
N SER A 378 13.69 21.11 -2.77
CA SER A 378 13.30 19.87 -2.09
C SER A 378 13.52 19.90 -0.58
N SER A 379 14.57 20.59 -0.10
CA SER A 379 14.98 20.66 1.32
C SER A 379 13.95 21.23 2.30
N LEU A 380 12.83 21.75 1.79
CA LEU A 380 11.74 22.28 2.61
C LEU A 380 10.50 21.36 2.63
N GLY A 381 10.54 20.21 1.95
CA GLY A 381 9.36 19.45 1.56
C GLY A 381 8.73 18.52 2.60
N ALA A 382 9.56 17.74 3.30
CA ALA A 382 9.13 16.84 4.36
C ALA A 382 8.90 17.58 5.68
N ARG A 383 8.18 16.98 6.64
CA ARG A 383 8.17 17.45 8.02
C ARG A 383 9.58 17.31 8.61
N PRO A 384 9.99 18.19 9.55
CA PRO A 384 11.23 17.98 10.29
C PRO A 384 11.26 16.59 10.92
N SER A 385 12.36 15.87 10.75
CA SER A 385 12.52 14.50 11.29
C SER A 385 12.40 14.44 12.82
N SER A 386 12.60 15.56 13.52
CA SER A 386 12.38 15.69 14.97
C SER A 386 10.93 15.51 15.42
N VAL A 387 9.94 15.75 14.53
CA VAL A 387 8.52 15.56 14.86
C VAL A 387 7.97 14.20 14.40
N VAL A 388 8.78 13.40 13.71
CA VAL A 388 8.34 12.10 13.13
C VAL A 388 7.73 11.19 14.18
N GLY A 389 8.36 11.04 15.35
CA GLY A 389 7.80 10.22 16.43
C GLY A 389 6.40 10.67 16.87
N SER A 390 6.12 11.98 16.86
CA SER A 390 4.80 12.52 17.22
C SER A 390 3.75 12.33 16.12
N ILE A 391 4.11 12.54 14.85
CA ILE A 391 3.16 12.45 13.72
C ILE A 391 2.86 11.01 13.31
N THR A 392 3.67 10.05 13.78
CA THR A 392 3.48 8.61 13.56
C THR A 392 2.98 7.88 14.82
N THR A 393 2.72 8.57 15.93
CA THR A 393 2.18 7.97 17.17
C THR A 393 0.84 7.26 16.94
N GLY A 394 0.07 7.69 15.93
CA GLY A 394 -1.20 7.07 15.55
C GLY A 394 -1.09 5.94 14.52
N ALA A 395 0.12 5.50 14.14
CA ALA A 395 0.30 4.45 13.15
C ALA A 395 -0.34 3.11 13.60
N GLY A 396 -0.85 2.34 12.63
CA GLY A 396 -1.60 1.12 12.86
C GLY A 396 -3.10 1.37 12.95
N VAL A 397 -3.83 0.35 13.41
CA VAL A 397 -5.30 0.40 13.53
C VAL A 397 -5.72 1.46 14.56
N LEU A 398 -6.69 2.28 14.17
CA LEU A 398 -7.25 3.32 15.03
C LEU A 398 -8.48 2.84 15.80
N ASN A 399 -8.59 3.25 17.06
CA ASN A 399 -9.76 2.99 17.91
C ASN A 399 -10.89 3.99 17.65
N CYS A 400 -11.42 4.04 16.43
CA CYS A 400 -12.53 4.93 16.09
C CYS A 400 -13.83 4.48 16.78
N LYS A 401 -14.52 5.40 17.48
CA LYS A 401 -15.83 5.14 18.08
C LYS A 401 -16.92 5.95 17.39
N LYS A 402 -18.10 5.34 17.25
CA LYS A 402 -19.27 6.01 16.70
C LYS A 402 -19.65 7.23 17.56
N GLY A 403 -19.89 8.36 16.91
CA GLY A 403 -20.28 9.62 17.58
C GLY A 403 -19.12 10.40 18.21
N SER A 404 -17.86 9.97 18.02
CA SER A 404 -16.67 10.75 18.36
C SER A 404 -15.75 10.87 17.16
N SER A 405 -14.78 11.80 17.22
CA SER A 405 -13.65 11.76 16.30
C SER A 405 -12.93 10.42 16.41
N CYS A 406 -12.30 10.01 15.32
CA CYS A 406 -11.20 9.07 15.36
C CYS A 406 -9.90 9.85 15.64
#